data_AF-A0AAW7QYM7-F1
#
_entry.id   AF-A0AAW7QYM7-F1
#
_cell.length_a   1.000
_cell.length_b   1.000
_cell.length_c   1.000
_cell.angle_alpha   90.00
_cell.angle_beta   90.00
_cell.angle_gamma   90.00
#
_symmetry.space_group_name_H-M   'P 1'
#
loop_
_entity.id
_entity.type
_entity.pdbx_description
1 polymer ?
#
loop_
_entity_poly.entity_id
_entity_poly.type
_entity_poly.pdbx_seq_one_letter_code
_entity_poly.pdbx_strand_id
1 'polypeptide(L)'
;MKRIKVMKVGRNILMALIGCYIMIGLLKPIFSASADEFYADLFQSPNDYDLYLMASRDFKKSRRKVSESLIPLLVECLKSEERTLTNLGEHKNDRFVNLSLISKRHRYDLAFKWRIDAGSAYITAVERKVDLRDNDIVNLSSFGKLGGNCFHEILTQIL
;
A
#
# COMPACT_ATOMS: atom_id res chain seq x y z
N MET A 1 -27.47 11.05 57.02
CA MET A 1 -27.27 11.68 55.70
C MET A 1 -25.77 11.83 55.42
N LYS A 2 -25.21 11.09 54.46
CA LYS A 2 -23.86 11.35 53.90
C LYS A 2 -23.95 11.24 52.38
N ARG A 3 -23.96 12.38 51.68
CA ARG A 3 -23.90 12.42 50.21
C ARG A 3 -22.46 12.18 49.78
N ILE A 4 -22.25 11.11 49.02
CA ILE A 4 -20.94 10.70 48.52
C ILE A 4 -20.52 11.64 47.38
N LYS A 5 -19.31 12.17 47.54
CA LYS A 5 -18.59 13.11 46.69
C LYS A 5 -18.07 12.39 45.43
N VAL A 6 -18.96 11.92 44.54
CA VAL A 6 -18.57 11.14 43.34
C VAL A 6 -18.30 12.01 42.11
N MET A 7 -18.71 13.28 42.10
CA MET A 7 -18.73 14.09 40.87
C MET A 7 -17.37 14.59 40.33
N LYS A 8 -16.27 14.52 41.10
CA LYS A 8 -14.98 15.10 40.65
C LYS A 8 -14.06 14.11 39.91
N VAL A 9 -14.17 12.81 40.18
CA VAL A 9 -13.26 11.80 39.60
C VAL A 9 -13.60 11.51 38.13
N GLY A 10 -14.90 11.37 37.82
CA GLY A 10 -15.35 11.07 36.45
C GLY A 10 -15.01 12.16 35.42
N ARG A 11 -14.98 13.43 35.83
CA ARG A 11 -14.65 14.55 34.94
C ARG A 11 -13.16 14.60 34.58
N ASN A 12 -12.27 14.23 35.50
CA ASN A 12 -10.84 14.20 35.25
C ASN A 12 -10.44 13.02 34.35
N ILE A 13 -11.09 11.86 34.52
CA ILE A 13 -10.90 10.70 33.64
C ILE A 13 -11.39 11.02 32.22
N LEU A 14 -12.56 11.66 32.09
CA LEU A 14 -13.10 12.04 30.78
C LEU A 14 -12.19 13.01 30.03
N MET A 15 -11.63 14.02 30.72
CA MET A 15 -10.69 14.97 30.12
C MET A 15 -9.35 14.33 29.73
N ALA A 16 -8.86 13.36 30.52
CA ALA A 16 -7.67 12.60 30.16
C ALA A 16 -7.88 11.70 28.93
N LEU A 17 -9.08 11.10 28.79
CA LEU A 17 -9.45 10.28 27.64
C LEU A 17 -9.58 11.12 26.36
N ILE A 18 -10.19 12.32 26.45
CA ILE A 18 -10.27 13.26 25.33
C ILE A 18 -8.85 13.75 24.95
N GLY A 19 -8.01 14.06 25.93
CA GLY A 19 -6.62 14.44 25.70
C GLY A 19 -5.81 13.34 25.01
N CYS A 20 -5.96 12.08 25.43
CA CYS A 20 -5.33 10.93 24.76
C CYS A 20 -5.84 10.75 23.33
N TYR A 21 -7.15 10.89 23.09
CA TYR A 21 -7.74 10.76 21.76
C TYR A 21 -7.24 11.85 20.79
N ILE A 22 -7.12 13.09 21.25
CA ILE A 22 -6.61 14.21 20.46
C ILE A 22 -5.11 14.05 20.20
N MET A 23 -4.32 13.62 21.20
CA MET A 23 -2.90 13.30 21.02
C MET A 23 -2.67 12.16 20.02
N ILE A 24 -3.47 11.10 20.05
CA ILE A 24 -3.41 10.02 19.06
C ILE A 24 -3.81 10.53 17.66
N GLY A 25 -4.81 11.40 17.56
CA GLY A 25 -5.21 12.04 16.30
C GLY A 25 -4.14 12.96 15.71
N LEU A 26 -3.36 13.65 16.55
CA LEU A 26 -2.24 14.51 16.14
C LEU A 26 -0.94 13.73 15.86
N LEU A 27 -0.80 12.51 16.40
CA LEU A 27 0.34 11.61 16.14
C LEU A 27 0.15 10.68 14.93
N LYS A 28 -1.05 10.65 14.32
CA LYS A 28 -1.32 9.92 13.06
C LYS A 28 -0.33 10.19 11.92
N PRO A 29 0.24 11.40 11.73
CA PRO A 29 1.22 11.63 10.66
C PRO A 29 2.57 10.95 10.88
N ILE A 30 2.87 10.48 12.11
CA ILE A 30 4.20 9.99 12.50
C ILE A 30 4.24 8.45 12.53
N PHE A 31 3.10 7.79 12.66
CA PHE A 31 3.02 6.33 12.71
C PHE A 31 1.93 5.83 11.76
N SER A 32 2.36 5.12 10.72
CA SER A 32 1.57 4.55 9.61
C SER A 32 1.29 5.50 8.45
N ALA A 33 2.27 5.60 7.55
CA ALA A 33 1.91 5.62 6.14
C ALA A 33 1.21 4.27 5.89
N SER A 34 -0.12 4.28 5.81
CA SER A 34 -0.90 3.07 5.57
C SER A 34 -1.02 2.81 4.07
N ALA A 35 -1.46 1.60 3.71
CA ALA A 35 -1.89 1.31 2.34
C ALA A 35 -2.90 2.34 1.80
N ASP A 36 -3.71 2.94 2.69
CA ASP A 36 -4.71 3.95 2.32
C ASP A 36 -4.08 5.26 1.85
N GLU A 37 -2.94 5.67 2.41
CA GLU A 37 -2.21 6.86 1.93
C GLU A 37 -1.66 6.62 0.52
N PHE A 38 -1.13 5.43 0.25
CA PHE A 38 -0.72 5.03 -1.10
C PHE A 38 -1.89 5.09 -2.09
N TYR A 39 -3.05 4.53 -1.72
CA TYR A 39 -4.24 4.58 -2.59
C TYR A 39 -4.73 6.01 -2.81
N ALA A 40 -4.81 6.81 -1.75
CA ALA A 40 -5.25 8.20 -1.86
C ALA A 40 -4.34 8.99 -2.82
N ASP A 41 -3.02 8.90 -2.63
CA ASP A 41 -2.02 9.56 -3.46
C ASP A 41 -2.10 9.12 -4.92
N LEU A 42 -2.14 7.80 -5.16
CA LEU A 42 -2.15 7.23 -6.51
C LEU A 42 -3.47 7.52 -7.25
N PHE A 43 -4.60 7.47 -6.55
CA PHE A 43 -5.92 7.63 -7.18
C PHE A 43 -6.26 9.09 -7.45
N GLN A 44 -5.70 10.04 -6.67
CA GLN A 44 -5.90 11.46 -6.89
C GLN A 44 -5.17 11.96 -8.16
N SER A 45 -3.94 11.48 -8.39
CA SER A 45 -3.10 11.93 -9.50
C SER A 45 -2.37 10.76 -10.17
N PRO A 46 -3.08 9.84 -10.85
CA PRO A 46 -2.45 8.65 -11.43
C PRO A 46 -1.43 8.99 -12.53
N ASN A 47 -1.65 10.09 -13.25
CA ASN A 47 -0.77 10.56 -14.34
C ASN A 47 0.55 11.17 -13.83
N ASP A 48 0.69 11.42 -12.52
CA ASP A 48 1.93 11.94 -11.94
C ASP A 48 2.95 10.84 -11.63
N TYR A 49 2.58 9.59 -11.88
CA TYR A 49 3.42 8.43 -11.64
C TYR A 49 4.01 7.91 -12.94
N ASP A 50 5.23 7.40 -12.85
CA ASP A 50 5.84 6.49 -13.80
C ASP A 50 5.81 5.08 -13.21
N LEU A 51 5.65 4.07 -14.07
CA LEU A 51 5.74 2.65 -13.70
C LEU A 51 7.05 2.05 -14.18
N TYR A 52 7.74 1.32 -13.30
CA TYR A 52 8.99 0.64 -13.61
C TYR A 52 8.93 -0.84 -13.24
N LEU A 53 9.45 -1.69 -14.12
CA LEU A 53 9.76 -3.08 -13.80
C LEU A 53 11.12 -3.14 -13.11
N MET A 54 11.17 -3.82 -11.96
CA MET A 54 12.35 -3.92 -11.12
C MET A 54 13.00 -5.30 -11.27
N ALA A 55 14.30 -5.33 -11.55
CA ALA A 55 15.04 -6.58 -11.77
C ALA A 55 15.29 -7.41 -10.50
N SER A 56 15.20 -6.81 -9.30
CA SER A 56 15.43 -7.52 -8.05
C SER A 56 14.65 -6.95 -6.86
N ARG A 57 14.53 -7.77 -5.81
CA ARG A 57 14.00 -7.39 -4.49
C ARG A 57 14.83 -6.34 -3.74
N ASP A 58 16.02 -6.02 -4.23
CA ASP A 58 16.86 -5.00 -3.56
C ASP A 58 16.51 -3.58 -4.01
N PHE A 59 15.69 -3.40 -5.06
CA PHE A 59 15.23 -2.12 -5.63
C PHE A 59 16.34 -1.07 -5.95
N LYS A 60 17.61 -1.49 -5.81
CA LYS A 60 18.84 -0.72 -6.03
C LYS A 60 19.44 -0.91 -7.42
N LYS A 61 18.96 -1.87 -8.23
CA LYS A 61 19.49 -2.20 -9.56
C LYS A 61 18.41 -2.07 -10.65
N SER A 62 18.90 -1.94 -11.89
CA SER A 62 18.22 -1.88 -13.20
C SER A 62 16.69 -1.77 -13.18
N ARG A 63 16.18 -0.64 -13.67
CA ARG A 63 14.75 -0.35 -13.82
C ARG A 63 14.45 -0.20 -15.31
N ARG A 64 13.43 -0.91 -15.80
CA ARG A 64 12.89 -0.66 -17.14
C ARG A 64 11.61 0.15 -16.99
N LYS A 65 11.56 1.35 -17.56
CA LYS A 65 10.32 2.13 -17.64
C LYS A 65 9.30 1.32 -18.45
N VAL A 66 8.12 1.19 -17.89
CA VAL A 66 6.97 0.51 -18.48
C VAL A 66 6.10 1.56 -19.19
N SER A 67 5.27 1.12 -20.14
CA SER A 67 4.33 2.01 -20.83
C SER A 67 3.43 2.77 -19.85
N GLU A 68 3.31 4.08 -20.04
CA GLU A 68 2.44 4.97 -19.26
C GLU A 68 0.96 4.58 -19.38
N SER A 69 0.58 3.93 -20.48
CA SER A 69 -0.78 3.42 -20.71
C SER A 69 -1.21 2.34 -19.70
N LEU A 70 -0.27 1.70 -19.00
CA LEU A 70 -0.59 0.67 -18.02
C LEU A 70 -0.92 1.23 -16.63
N ILE A 71 -0.64 2.52 -16.39
CA ILE A 71 -0.90 3.15 -15.08
C ILE A 71 -2.40 3.30 -14.83
N PRO A 72 -3.21 3.82 -15.78
CA PRO A 72 -4.66 3.84 -15.61
C PRO A 72 -5.26 2.44 -15.37
N LEU A 73 -4.77 1.43 -16.09
CA LEU A 73 -5.22 0.03 -15.91
C LEU A 73 -4.86 -0.50 -14.52
N LEU A 74 -3.64 -0.22 -14.04
CA LEU A 74 -3.21 -0.57 -12.70
C LEU A 74 -4.09 0.08 -11.63
N VAL A 75 -4.43 1.35 -11.81
CA VAL A 75 -5.30 2.11 -10.91
C VAL A 75 -6.71 1.52 -10.90
N GLU A 76 -7.26 1.19 -12.07
CA GLU A 76 -8.56 0.54 -12.19
C GLU A 76 -8.56 -0.82 -11.49
N CYS A 77 -7.51 -1.62 -11.69
CA CYS A 77 -7.30 -2.88 -10.98
C CYS A 77 -7.31 -2.71 -9.45
N LEU A 78 -6.59 -1.72 -8.94
CA LEU A 78 -6.54 -1.45 -7.49
C LEU A 78 -7.90 -0.97 -6.95
N LYS A 79 -8.71 -0.29 -7.76
CA LYS A 79 -10.06 0.19 -7.40
C LYS A 79 -11.14 -0.88 -7.52
N SER A 80 -10.95 -1.88 -8.36
CA SER A 80 -11.98 -2.88 -8.70
C SER A 80 -12.50 -3.67 -7.51
N GLU A 81 -11.85 -3.57 -6.34
CA GLU A 81 -12.08 -4.43 -5.18
C GLU A 81 -12.16 -5.91 -5.55
N GLU A 82 -11.53 -6.32 -6.66
CA GLU A 82 -11.31 -7.72 -6.99
C GLU A 82 -10.39 -8.24 -5.88
N ARG A 83 -11.03 -8.70 -4.81
CA ARG A 83 -10.39 -9.36 -3.69
C ARG A 83 -10.30 -10.78 -4.15
N THR A 84 -9.14 -11.20 -4.66
CA THR A 84 -8.97 -12.63 -4.87
C THR A 84 -9.08 -13.31 -3.53
N LEU A 85 -10.14 -14.10 -3.44
CA LEU A 85 -10.34 -15.13 -2.46
C LEU A 85 -9.02 -15.82 -2.16
N THR A 86 -8.69 -15.79 -0.88
CA THR A 86 -8.04 -16.90 -0.19
C THR A 86 -6.69 -17.31 -0.78
N ASN A 87 -5.63 -16.71 -0.24
CA ASN A 87 -4.43 -17.44 0.16
C ASN A 87 -4.07 -18.63 -0.77
N LEU A 88 -3.69 -18.35 -2.03
CA LEU A 88 -3.41 -19.37 -3.07
C LEU A 88 -2.23 -20.32 -2.75
N GLY A 89 -1.76 -20.34 -1.50
CA GLY A 89 -0.61 -21.09 -1.05
C GLY A 89 0.66 -20.71 -1.79
N GLU A 90 1.68 -21.53 -1.63
CA GLU A 90 2.84 -21.54 -2.51
C GLU A 90 2.64 -22.60 -3.60
N HIS A 91 2.99 -22.25 -4.83
CA HIS A 91 2.96 -23.15 -5.97
C HIS A 91 4.24 -22.98 -6.78
N LYS A 92 4.75 -24.09 -7.31
CA LYS A 92 6.03 -24.15 -8.04
C LYS A 92 6.08 -23.25 -9.28
N ASN A 93 4.93 -22.90 -9.86
CA ASN A 93 4.84 -22.06 -11.05
C ASN A 93 4.66 -20.56 -10.71
N ASP A 94 4.64 -20.20 -9.42
CA ASP A 94 4.48 -18.81 -9.02
C ASP A 94 5.73 -18.02 -9.41
N ARG A 95 5.53 -16.93 -10.16
CA ARG A 95 6.55 -15.95 -10.46
C ARG A 95 6.43 -14.75 -9.52
N PHE A 96 7.57 -14.17 -9.15
CA PHE A 96 7.61 -12.95 -8.36
C PHE A 96 8.02 -11.80 -9.27
N VAL A 97 7.19 -10.77 -9.32
CA VAL A 97 7.42 -9.57 -10.13
C VAL A 97 7.40 -8.37 -9.21
N ASN A 98 8.40 -7.51 -9.31
CA ASN A 98 8.46 -6.28 -8.52
C ASN A 98 8.25 -5.10 -9.46
N LEU A 99 7.33 -4.21 -9.10
CA LEU A 99 7.07 -2.96 -9.81
C LEU A 99 7.32 -1.78 -8.89
N SER A 100 7.78 -0.66 -9.43
CA SER A 100 7.89 0.60 -8.70
C SER A 100 7.04 1.66 -9.37
N LEU A 101 6.15 2.29 -8.61
CA LEU A 101 5.45 3.52 -8.97
C LEU A 101 6.26 4.69 -8.45
N ILE A 102 6.71 5.58 -9.33
CA ILE A 102 7.57 6.71 -8.99
C ILE A 102 6.87 8.00 -9.39
N SER A 103 6.57 8.86 -8.42
CA SER A 103 6.17 10.25 -8.67
C SER A 103 7.35 11.20 -8.43
N LYS A 104 7.09 12.51 -8.53
CA LYS A 104 8.09 13.54 -8.18
C LYS A 104 8.58 13.46 -6.72
N ARG A 105 7.77 12.93 -5.81
CA ARG A 105 8.02 12.97 -4.36
C ARG A 105 8.13 11.60 -3.71
N HIS A 106 7.46 10.60 -4.25
CA HIS A 106 7.35 9.31 -3.62
C HIS A 106 7.71 8.19 -4.59
N ARG A 107 8.33 7.14 -4.07
CA ARG A 107 8.39 5.84 -4.71
C ARG A 107 7.65 4.82 -3.87
N TYR A 108 6.74 4.10 -4.51
CA TYR A 108 6.03 2.96 -3.93
C TYR A 108 6.46 1.69 -4.64
N ASP A 109 6.95 0.73 -3.88
CA ASP A 109 7.52 -0.51 -4.38
C ASP A 109 6.53 -1.66 -4.13
N LEU A 110 5.93 -2.18 -5.21
CA LEU A 110 4.90 -3.22 -5.20
C LEU A 110 5.52 -4.59 -5.46
N ALA A 111 5.20 -5.58 -4.63
CA ALA A 111 5.55 -6.97 -4.87
C ALA A 111 4.32 -7.74 -5.35
N PHE A 112 4.44 -8.36 -6.52
CA PHE A 112 3.43 -9.22 -7.12
C PHE A 112 3.86 -10.67 -7.05
N LYS A 113 2.90 -11.53 -6.77
CA LYS A 113 2.98 -12.97 -7.01
C LYS A 113 2.02 -13.32 -8.14
N TRP A 114 2.55 -13.94 -9.19
CA TRP A 114 1.88 -14.16 -10.46
C TRP A 114 1.86 -15.65 -10.80
N ARG A 115 0.65 -16.21 -10.94
CA ARG A 115 0.43 -17.60 -11.35
C ARG A 115 -0.10 -17.61 -12.78
N ILE A 116 0.82 -17.80 -13.74
CA ILE A 116 0.53 -17.68 -15.18
C ILE A 116 -0.54 -18.69 -15.63
N ASP A 117 -0.37 -19.95 -15.23
CA ASP A 117 -1.28 -21.05 -15.57
C ASP A 117 -2.68 -20.90 -15.00
N ALA A 118 -2.82 -20.21 -13.87
CA ALA A 118 -4.12 -19.88 -13.26
C ALA A 118 -4.68 -18.53 -13.72
N GLY A 119 -4.03 -17.82 -14.66
CA GLY A 119 -4.53 -16.55 -15.17
C GLY A 119 -4.64 -15.43 -14.13
N SER A 120 -3.90 -15.50 -13.01
CA SER A 120 -4.12 -14.61 -11.87
C SER A 120 -2.82 -14.05 -11.27
N ALA A 121 -2.86 -12.79 -10.83
CA ALA A 121 -1.78 -12.14 -10.10
C ALA A 121 -2.32 -11.36 -8.90
N TYR A 122 -1.53 -11.26 -7.85
CA TYR A 122 -1.90 -10.53 -6.64
C TYR A 122 -0.72 -9.79 -6.02
N ILE A 123 -1.03 -8.65 -5.43
CA ILE A 123 -0.10 -7.85 -4.65
C ILE A 123 0.08 -8.56 -3.30
N THR A 124 1.29 -9.02 -3.05
CA THR A 124 1.65 -9.65 -1.77
C THR A 124 1.97 -8.62 -0.70
N ALA A 125 2.50 -7.46 -1.12
CA ALA A 125 2.82 -6.33 -0.26
C ALA A 125 3.11 -5.09 -1.12
N VAL A 126 2.94 -3.91 -0.53
CA VAL A 126 3.75 -2.75 -0.91
C VAL A 126 4.87 -2.69 0.10
N GLU A 127 6.07 -3.04 -0.37
CA GLU A 127 7.17 -3.35 0.53
C GLU A 127 7.74 -2.09 1.18
N ARG A 128 7.66 -0.95 0.49
CA ARG A 128 8.16 0.34 1.00
C ARG A 128 7.53 1.52 0.28
N LYS A 129 7.39 2.61 1.03
CA LYS A 129 7.34 3.98 0.52
C LYS A 129 8.71 4.60 0.73
N VAL A 130 9.23 5.30 -0.27
CA VAL A 130 10.45 6.09 -0.15
C VAL A 130 10.13 7.54 -0.48
N ASP A 131 10.39 8.46 0.45
CA ASP A 131 10.38 9.89 0.14
C ASP A 131 11.66 10.20 -0.65
N LEU A 132 11.51 10.70 -1.87
CA LEU A 132 12.62 10.94 -2.80
C LEU A 132 13.42 12.21 -2.45
N ARG A 133 12.90 13.08 -1.58
CA ARG A 133 13.61 14.30 -1.15
C ARG A 133 14.72 13.98 -0.17
N ASP A 134 14.39 13.18 0.85
CA ASP A 134 15.29 12.88 1.96
C ASP A 134 15.79 11.42 1.94
N ASN A 135 15.32 10.64 0.96
CA ASN A 135 15.59 9.21 0.81
C ASN A 135 15.18 8.37 2.04
N ASP A 136 14.18 8.87 2.78
CA ASP A 136 13.62 8.20 3.95
C ASP A 136 12.76 7.00 3.52
N ILE A 137 12.89 5.88 4.23
CA ILE A 137 12.25 4.61 3.89
C ILE A 137 11.23 4.28 4.96
N VAL A 138 9.96 4.28 4.56
CA VAL A 138 8.84 3.84 5.40
C VAL A 138 8.40 2.46 4.93
N ASN A 139 8.59 1.45 5.78
CA ASN A 139 8.02 0.13 5.54
C ASN A 139 6.51 0.21 5.80
N LEU A 140 5.71 -0.02 4.75
CA LEU A 140 4.26 -0.02 4.89
C LEU A 140 3.84 -1.36 5.49
N SER A 141 2.81 -1.34 6.33
CA SER A 141 2.22 -2.57 6.84
C SER A 141 1.65 -3.40 5.68
N SER A 142 1.70 -4.73 5.84
CA SER A 142 1.27 -5.70 4.85
C SER A 142 -0.13 -5.39 4.32
N PHE A 143 -0.25 -5.32 2.99
CA PHE A 143 -1.50 -5.14 2.29
C PHE A 143 -2.40 -6.36 2.53
N GLY A 144 -3.71 -6.14 2.69
CA GLY A 144 -4.66 -7.19 2.37
C GLY A 144 -4.40 -7.61 0.92
N LYS A 145 -4.27 -8.90 0.64
CA LYS A 145 -3.96 -9.40 -0.71
C LYS A 145 -5.02 -8.88 -1.69
N LEU A 146 -4.67 -7.89 -2.51
CA LEU A 146 -5.47 -7.44 -3.64
C LEU A 146 -4.97 -8.14 -4.90
N GLY A 147 -5.87 -8.63 -5.74
CA GLY A 147 -5.46 -9.47 -6.85
C GLY A 147 -6.61 -9.86 -7.75
N GLY A 148 -6.28 -10.43 -8.89
CA GLY A 148 -7.30 -10.97 -9.78
C GLY A 148 -6.75 -11.18 -11.17
N ASN A 149 -7.66 -11.35 -12.11
CA ASN A 149 -7.32 -11.56 -13.52
C ASN A 149 -6.79 -10.27 -14.14
N CYS A 150 -7.25 -9.11 -13.67
CA CYS A 150 -6.82 -7.84 -14.25
C CYS A 150 -5.31 -7.58 -14.05
N PHE A 151 -4.73 -7.99 -12.91
CA PHE A 151 -3.27 -7.88 -12.71
C PHE A 151 -2.50 -8.88 -13.56
N HIS A 152 -3.08 -10.04 -13.88
CA HIS A 152 -2.45 -10.97 -14.82
C HIS A 152 -2.32 -10.35 -16.22
N GLU A 153 -3.37 -9.66 -16.69
CA GLU A 153 -3.35 -8.96 -17.98
C GLU A 153 -2.28 -7.85 -18.02
N ILE A 154 -2.16 -7.06 -16.94
CA ILE A 154 -1.13 -6.04 -16.83
C ILE A 154 0.27 -6.66 -16.87
N LEU A 155 0.53 -7.68 -16.05
CA LEU A 155 1.86 -8.31 -15.98
C LEU A 155 2.26 -8.98 -17.30
N THR A 156 1.29 -9.51 -18.05
CA THR A 156 1.51 -10.07 -19.40
C THR A 156 1.89 -8.98 -20.41
N GLN A 157 1.37 -7.76 -20.28
CA GLN A 157 1.76 -6.64 -21.14
C GLN A 157 3.14 -6.07 -20.78
N ILE A 158 3.58 -6.27 -19.54
CA ILE A 158 4.89 -5.82 -19.06
C ILE A 158 6.00 -6.76 -19.53
N LEU A 159 5.86 -8.06 -19.32
CA LEU A 159 6.92 -9.07 -19.44
C LEU A 159 6.93 -9.78 -20.80
#